data_AF-A0A1V4HQH3-F1
#
_entry.id   AF-A0A1V4HQH3-F1
#
_cell.length_a   1.000
_cell.length_b   1.000
_cell.length_c   1.000
_cell.angle_alpha   90.00
_cell.angle_beta   90.00
_cell.angle_gamma   90.00
#
_symmetry.space_group_name_H-M   'P 1'
#
loop_
_entity.id
_entity.type
_entity.pdbx_description
1 polymer ?
#
loop_
_entity_poly.entity_id
_entity_poly.type
_entity_poly.pdbx_seq_one_letter_code
_entity_poly.pdbx_strand_id
1 'polypeptide(L)'
;MLFSLFFTFFKIGLISFGGGYAMMPVIQREVVKHDWLTADAFNQVITLAGTGPGPIATNSATLVGLQTAGVPGAIAATFGMVLPSLLLIILLAAFLYKWHSNKWFKSSFYGLKPVVTGLIIFAAIHFGLGGLGVDKFQVSWDRIASVLITVGAFFAIIKYKLHPFFVIVSAGIMGIVFFQ
;
A
#
# COMPACT_ATOMS: atom_id res chain seq x y z
N MET A 1 10.47 13.92 -23.85
CA MET A 1 10.37 12.69 -23.04
C MET A 1 9.97 12.95 -21.59
N LEU A 2 10.74 13.74 -20.82
CA LEU A 2 10.45 14.03 -19.39
C LEU A 2 9.06 14.64 -19.12
N PHE A 3 8.64 15.59 -19.95
CA PHE A 3 7.31 16.19 -19.83
C PHE A 3 6.18 15.18 -20.04
N SER A 4 6.36 14.24 -20.98
CA SER A 4 5.40 13.16 -21.22
C SER A 4 5.36 12.19 -20.04
N LEU A 5 6.52 11.79 -19.51
CA LEU A 5 6.61 10.99 -18.28
C LEU A 5 5.87 11.65 -17.12
N PHE A 6 6.17 12.93 -16.85
CA PHE A 6 5.52 13.68 -15.78
C PHE A 6 4.00 13.72 -15.96
N PHE A 7 3.50 14.09 -17.15
CA PHE A 7 2.05 14.21 -17.39
C PHE A 7 1.33 12.86 -17.37
N THR A 8 1.95 11.80 -17.87
CA THR A 8 1.38 10.45 -17.82
C THR A 8 1.26 9.98 -16.37
N PHE A 9 2.34 10.08 -15.59
CA PHE A 9 2.31 9.70 -14.17
C PHE A 9 1.45 10.64 -13.32
N PHE A 10 1.31 11.91 -13.70
CA PHE A 10 0.35 12.85 -13.08
C PHE A 10 -1.09 12.42 -13.28
N LYS A 11 -1.46 12.01 -14.50
CA LYS A 11 -2.80 11.46 -14.76
C LYS A 11 -3.04 10.18 -13.98
N ILE A 12 -2.06 9.27 -13.96
CA ILE A 12 -2.13 8.01 -13.21
C ILE A 12 -2.30 8.30 -11.72
N GLY A 13 -1.51 9.22 -11.16
CA GLY A 13 -1.62 9.63 -9.75
C GLY A 13 -2.98 10.22 -9.40
N LEU A 14 -3.62 10.93 -10.33
CA LEU A 14 -4.96 11.52 -10.14
C LEU A 14 -6.09 10.47 -10.13
N ILE A 15 -5.92 9.37 -10.87
CA ILE A 15 -6.88 8.25 -10.93
C ILE A 15 -6.48 7.06 -10.07
N SER A 16 -5.45 7.20 -9.23
CA SER A 16 -4.88 6.13 -8.42
C SER A 16 -5.77 5.80 -7.21
N PHE A 17 -6.87 5.09 -7.46
CA PHE A 17 -7.79 4.56 -6.45
C PHE A 17 -7.75 3.02 -6.44
N GLY A 18 -7.63 2.41 -5.26
CA GLY A 18 -7.62 0.94 -5.13
C GLY A 18 -6.25 0.29 -4.84
N GLY A 19 -5.25 1.08 -4.46
CA GLY A 19 -3.93 0.57 -4.07
C GLY A 19 -2.98 0.36 -5.26
N GLY A 20 -1.73 0.03 -4.96
CA GLY A 20 -0.68 0.01 -5.98
C GLY A 20 -0.86 -1.09 -7.04
N TYR A 21 -1.45 -2.23 -6.68
CA TYR A 21 -1.72 -3.33 -7.60
C TYR A 21 -2.81 -3.01 -8.62
N ALA A 22 -3.85 -2.26 -8.23
CA ALA A 22 -4.92 -1.86 -9.14
C ALA A 22 -4.41 -0.94 -10.26
N MET A 23 -3.32 -0.20 -10.02
CA MET A 23 -2.73 0.72 -10.99
C MET A 23 -1.72 0.07 -11.93
N MET A 24 -1.26 -1.16 -11.66
CA MET A 24 -0.26 -1.83 -12.49
C MET A 24 -0.68 -1.99 -13.96
N PRO A 25 -1.91 -2.42 -14.29
CA PRO A 25 -2.34 -2.54 -15.68
C PRO A 25 -2.39 -1.18 -16.40
N VAL A 26 -2.74 -0.12 -15.67
CA VAL A 26 -2.80 1.25 -16.20
C VAL A 26 -1.39 1.75 -16.52
N ILE A 27 -0.45 1.55 -15.59
CA ILE A 27 0.96 1.91 -15.80
C ILE A 27 1.53 1.11 -16.97
N GLN A 28 1.35 -0.21 -17.00
CA GLN A 28 1.84 -1.08 -18.07
C GLN A 28 1.33 -0.62 -19.44
N ARG A 29 0.02 -0.34 -19.54
CA ARG A 29 -0.59 0.14 -20.78
C ARG A 29 0.06 1.43 -21.28
N GLU A 30 0.27 2.41 -20.40
CA GLU A 30 0.86 3.69 -20.80
C GLU A 30 2.35 3.55 -21.15
N VAL A 31 3.09 2.73 -20.41
CA VAL A 31 4.52 2.49 -20.67
C VAL A 31 4.74 1.79 -22.01
N VAL A 32 3.93 0.78 -22.34
CA VAL A 32 3.99 0.09 -23.63
C VAL A 32 3.52 0.99 -24.76
N LYS A 33 2.43 1.75 -24.55
CA LYS A 33 1.89 2.69 -25.54
C LYS A 33 2.87 3.80 -25.91
N HIS A 34 3.72 4.21 -24.98
CA HIS A 34 4.75 5.22 -25.22
C HIS A 34 6.11 4.62 -25.65
N ASP A 35 6.17 3.30 -25.89
CA ASP A 35 7.39 2.56 -26.23
C ASP A 35 8.56 2.79 -25.24
N TRP A 36 8.22 3.09 -23.98
CA TRP A 36 9.23 3.33 -22.94
C TRP A 36 9.84 2.04 -22.43
N LEU A 37 9.03 1.00 -22.27
CA LEU A 37 9.44 -0.36 -21.91
C LEU A 37 8.55 -1.39 -22.60
N THR A 38 9.11 -2.57 -22.85
CA THR A 38 8.32 -3.75 -23.23
C THR A 38 7.54 -4.29 -22.02
N ALA A 39 6.51 -5.10 -22.27
CA ALA A 39 5.75 -5.75 -21.20
C ALA A 39 6.66 -6.60 -20.29
N ASP A 40 7.65 -7.28 -20.86
CA ASP A 40 8.61 -8.10 -20.10
C ASP A 40 9.56 -7.25 -19.25
N ALA A 41 10.07 -6.15 -19.79
CA ALA A 41 10.89 -5.20 -19.03
C ALA A 41 10.08 -4.56 -17.89
N PHE A 42 8.81 -4.24 -18.13
CA PHE A 42 7.91 -3.77 -17.08
C PHE A 42 7.72 -4.82 -15.97
N ASN A 43 7.59 -6.11 -16.29
CA ASN A 43 7.50 -7.18 -15.29
C ASN A 43 8.75 -7.26 -14.39
N GLN A 44 9.94 -7.02 -14.94
CA GLN A 44 11.17 -6.94 -14.15
C GLN A 44 11.17 -5.70 -13.24
N VAL A 45 10.71 -4.56 -13.75
CA VAL A 45 10.58 -3.32 -12.98
C VAL A 45 9.64 -3.48 -11.79
N ILE A 46 8.46 -4.07 -11.97
CA ILE A 46 7.51 -4.25 -10.85
C ILE A 46 8.06 -5.20 -9.79
N THR A 47 8.84 -6.20 -10.21
CA THR A 47 9.46 -7.17 -9.31
C THR A 47 10.44 -6.45 -8.41
N LEU A 48 11.28 -5.58 -8.99
CA LEU A 48 12.19 -4.72 -8.24
C LEU A 48 11.44 -3.66 -7.40
N ALA A 49 10.33 -3.11 -7.90
CA ALA A 49 9.52 -2.14 -7.16
C ALA A 49 8.89 -2.74 -5.90
N GLY A 50 8.54 -4.03 -5.94
CA GLY A 50 7.93 -4.77 -4.84
C GLY A 50 8.91 -5.22 -3.75
N THR A 51 10.21 -5.29 -4.04
CA THR A 51 11.24 -5.59 -3.02
C THR A 51 11.64 -4.36 -2.22
N GLY A 52 11.45 -3.16 -2.78
CA GLY A 52 11.72 -1.90 -2.09
C GLY A 52 10.67 -1.56 -1.04
N PRO A 53 11.05 -0.89 0.07
CA PRO A 53 10.07 -0.38 1.02
C PRO A 53 9.19 0.70 0.36
N GLY A 54 7.90 0.73 0.71
CA GLY A 54 6.97 1.78 0.29
C GLY A 54 5.92 1.34 -0.74
N PRO A 55 5.15 2.30 -1.29
CA PRO A 55 4.04 2.00 -2.20
C PRO A 55 4.55 1.48 -3.56
N ILE A 56 4.13 0.27 -3.94
CA ILE A 56 4.58 -0.38 -5.17
C ILE A 56 4.35 0.47 -6.43
N ALA A 57 3.26 1.25 -6.50
CA ALA A 57 2.98 2.10 -7.65
C ALA A 57 3.97 3.28 -7.78
N THR A 58 4.36 3.91 -6.66
CA THR A 58 5.35 5.00 -6.66
C THR A 58 6.75 4.47 -6.95
N ASN A 59 7.11 3.32 -6.40
CA ASN A 59 8.39 2.64 -6.70
C ASN A 59 8.45 2.26 -8.18
N SER A 60 7.35 1.72 -8.73
CA SER A 60 7.25 1.38 -10.15
C SER A 60 7.39 2.62 -11.03
N ALA A 61 6.71 3.73 -10.71
CA ALA A 61 6.86 4.99 -11.45
C ALA A 61 8.31 5.49 -11.47
N THR A 62 8.98 5.43 -10.31
CA THR A 62 10.38 5.84 -10.16
C THR A 62 11.32 4.99 -11.03
N LEU A 63 11.16 3.67 -11.00
CA LEU A 63 12.00 2.74 -11.76
C LEU A 63 11.71 2.77 -13.27
N VAL A 64 10.44 2.91 -13.65
CA VAL A 64 10.07 3.16 -15.05
C VAL A 64 10.74 4.44 -15.53
N GLY A 65 10.60 5.55 -14.80
CA GLY A 65 11.24 6.81 -15.14
C GLY A 65 12.77 6.69 -15.24
N LEU A 66 13.39 5.91 -14.35
CA LEU A 66 14.82 5.62 -14.37
C LEU A 66 15.26 4.88 -15.64
N GLN A 67 14.52 3.84 -16.05
CA GLN A 67 14.84 3.09 -17.25
C GLN A 67 14.54 3.88 -18.53
N THR A 68 13.52 4.73 -18.51
CA THR A 68 13.13 5.54 -19.67
C THR A 68 14.12 6.68 -19.91
N ALA A 69 14.38 7.54 -18.91
CA ALA A 69 15.16 8.78 -19.11
C ALA A 69 16.24 9.01 -18.03
N GLY A 70 16.72 7.96 -17.37
CA GLY A 70 17.72 8.05 -16.31
C GLY A 70 17.19 8.78 -15.07
N VAL A 71 18.10 9.33 -14.26
CA VAL A 71 17.76 10.03 -13.00
C VAL A 71 16.73 11.16 -13.20
N PRO A 72 16.82 12.01 -14.24
CA PRO A 72 15.80 13.03 -14.49
C PRO A 72 14.41 12.43 -14.77
N GLY A 73 14.36 11.27 -15.43
CA GLY A 73 13.12 10.54 -15.67
C GLY A 73 12.51 9.98 -14.40
N ALA A 74 13.34 9.43 -13.52
CA ALA A 74 12.92 8.94 -12.21
C ALA A 74 12.26 10.08 -11.41
N ILE A 75 12.93 11.23 -11.29
CA ILE A 75 12.41 12.41 -10.59
C ILE A 75 11.07 12.85 -11.22
N ALA A 76 11.01 13.01 -12.55
CA ALA A 76 9.80 13.46 -13.24
C ALA A 76 8.62 12.50 -13.03
N ALA A 77 8.85 11.19 -13.11
CA ALA A 77 7.81 10.18 -12.91
C ALA A 77 7.32 10.12 -11.45
N THR A 78 8.24 10.14 -10.48
CA THR A 78 7.89 10.14 -9.05
C THR A 78 7.11 11.40 -8.66
N PHE A 79 7.58 12.58 -9.08
CA PHE A 79 6.85 13.82 -8.83
C PHE A 79 5.50 13.84 -9.54
N GLY A 80 5.43 13.39 -10.79
CA GLY A 80 4.16 13.24 -11.50
C GLY A 80 3.18 12.39 -10.70
N MET A 81 3.61 11.22 -10.23
CA MET A 81 2.78 10.28 -9.47
C MET A 81 2.28 10.85 -8.12
N VAL A 82 3.14 11.55 -7.37
CA VAL A 82 2.87 11.96 -5.98
C VAL A 82 2.20 13.35 -5.89
N LEU A 83 2.51 14.26 -6.82
CA LEU A 83 1.98 15.62 -6.79
C LEU A 83 0.44 15.72 -6.77
N PRO A 84 -0.34 14.96 -7.56
CA PRO A 84 -1.80 15.10 -7.57
C PRO A 84 -2.42 14.72 -6.23
N SER A 85 -1.94 13.65 -5.58
CA SER A 85 -2.45 13.26 -4.26
C SER A 85 -2.06 14.26 -3.17
N LEU A 86 -0.85 14.82 -3.24
CA LEU A 86 -0.41 15.89 -2.35
C LEU A 86 -1.30 17.13 -2.47
N LEU A 87 -1.56 17.59 -3.70
CA LEU A 87 -2.41 18.76 -3.95
C LEU A 87 -3.84 18.54 -3.45
N LEU A 88 -4.41 17.36 -3.71
CA LEU A 88 -5.75 17.00 -3.25
C LEU A 88 -5.84 16.99 -1.72
N ILE A 89 -4.83 16.42 -1.03
CA ILE A 89 -4.79 16.39 0.43
C ILE A 89 -4.67 17.80 1.01
N ILE A 90 -3.80 18.66 0.46
CA ILE A 90 -3.66 20.04 0.91
C ILE A 90 -4.96 20.81 0.72
N LEU A 91 -5.60 20.66 -0.44
CA LEU A 91 -6.87 21.33 -0.75
C LEU A 91 -7.98 20.88 0.21
N LEU A 92 -8.11 19.57 0.43
CA LEU A 92 -9.03 19.00 1.41
C LEU A 92 -8.73 19.50 2.82
N ALA A 93 -7.47 19.46 3.26
CA ALA A 93 -7.08 19.91 4.58
C ALA A 93 -7.40 21.40 4.80
N ALA A 94 -7.10 22.26 3.82
CA ALA A 94 -7.43 23.68 3.88
C ALA A 94 -8.95 23.92 3.95
N PHE A 95 -9.73 23.16 3.18
CA PHE A 95 -11.19 23.22 3.23
C PHE A 95 -11.72 22.76 4.59
N LEU A 96 -11.26 21.63 5.10
CA LEU A 96 -11.70 21.06 6.37
C LEU A 96 -11.28 21.92 7.57
N TYR A 97 -10.12 22.58 7.51
CA TYR A 97 -9.62 23.47 8.56
C TYR A 97 -10.58 24.65 8.79
N LYS A 98 -11.23 25.15 7.74
CA LYS A 98 -12.24 26.22 7.85
C LYS A 98 -13.49 25.80 8.65
N TRP A 99 -13.80 24.51 8.68
CA TRP A 99 -15.01 23.95 9.33
C TRP A 99 -14.70 23.20 10.63
N HIS A 100 -13.42 23.11 11.00
CA HIS A 100 -12.94 22.39 12.19
C HIS A 100 -13.63 22.85 13.49
N SER A 101 -14.00 24.12 13.62
CA SER A 101 -14.63 24.66 14.83
C SER A 101 -16.11 24.28 14.97
N ASN A 102 -16.75 23.75 13.92
CA ASN A 102 -18.16 23.38 13.95
C ASN A 102 -18.37 22.08 14.76
N LYS A 103 -19.30 22.11 15.72
CA LYS A 103 -19.65 20.98 16.58
C LYS A 103 -20.11 19.75 15.77
N TRP A 104 -20.86 19.95 14.69
CA TRP A 104 -21.32 18.87 13.81
C TRP A 104 -20.15 18.17 13.10
N PHE A 105 -19.18 18.95 12.63
CA PHE A 105 -17.99 18.43 11.97
C PHE A 105 -17.14 17.57 12.93
N LYS A 106 -16.90 18.06 14.16
CA LYS A 106 -16.19 17.28 15.19
C LYS A 106 -16.92 15.98 15.55
N SER A 107 -18.25 16.02 15.69
CA SER A 107 -19.05 14.83 15.99
C SER A 107 -19.01 13.78 14.87
N SER A 108 -19.05 14.19 13.60
CA SER A 108 -18.91 13.26 12.48
C SER A 108 -17.57 12.54 12.47
N PHE A 109 -16.46 13.27 12.71
CA PHE A 109 -15.13 12.67 12.82
C PHE A 109 -14.98 11.78 14.06
N TYR A 110 -15.67 12.10 15.15
CA TYR A 110 -15.74 11.24 16.33
C TYR A 110 -16.42 9.90 16.02
N GLY A 111 -17.52 9.91 15.26
CA GLY A 111 -18.18 8.70 14.77
C GLY A 111 -17.38 7.93 13.71
N LEU A 112 -16.58 8.62 12.90
CA LEU A 112 -15.75 7.99 11.86
C LEU A 112 -14.66 7.10 12.44
N LYS A 113 -14.04 7.49 13.57
CA LYS A 113 -12.97 6.71 14.22
C LYS A 113 -13.37 5.25 14.53
N PRO A 114 -14.45 4.96 15.29
CA PRO A 114 -14.85 3.59 15.57
C PRO A 114 -15.30 2.83 14.32
N VAL A 115 -15.88 3.50 13.32
CA VAL A 115 -16.23 2.87 12.02
C VAL A 115 -14.97 2.38 11.31
N VAL A 116 -13.95 3.22 11.19
CA VAL A 116 -12.66 2.84 10.58
C VAL A 116 -11.98 1.71 11.38
N THR A 117 -11.99 1.80 12.72
CA THR A 117 -11.46 0.71 13.57
C THR A 117 -12.20 -0.61 13.33
N GLY A 118 -13.53 -0.59 13.24
CA GLY A 118 -14.35 -1.78 12.95
C GLY A 118 -14.05 -2.35 11.57
N LEU A 119 -13.89 -1.51 10.55
CA LEU A 119 -13.50 -1.93 9.20
C LEU A 119 -12.10 -2.56 9.17
N ILE A 120 -11.14 -2.01 9.92
CA ILE A 120 -9.79 -2.58 10.02
C ILE A 120 -9.83 -3.94 10.72
N ILE A 121 -10.59 -4.07 11.82
CA ILE A 121 -10.80 -5.35 12.51
C ILE A 121 -11.44 -6.37 11.55
N PHE A 122 -12.49 -5.96 10.83
CA PHE A 122 -13.15 -6.81 9.84
C PHE A 122 -12.16 -7.27 8.76
N ALA A 123 -11.38 -6.36 8.18
CA ALA A 123 -10.38 -6.70 7.17
C ALA A 123 -9.31 -7.65 7.74
N ALA A 124 -8.83 -7.41 8.95
CA ALA A 124 -7.86 -8.27 9.62
C ALA A 124 -8.40 -9.69 9.84
N ILE A 125 -9.65 -9.81 10.28
CA ILE A 125 -10.32 -11.11 10.46
C ILE A 125 -10.58 -11.77 9.10
N HIS A 126 -11.07 -11.02 8.11
CA HIS A 126 -11.42 -11.55 6.80
C HIS A 126 -10.19 -12.08 6.05
N PHE A 127 -9.08 -11.31 6.01
CA PHE A 127 -7.85 -11.77 5.39
C PHE A 127 -7.12 -12.82 6.24
N GLY A 128 -7.12 -12.68 7.57
CA GLY A 128 -6.46 -13.62 8.48
C GLY A 128 -7.15 -14.99 8.52
N LEU A 129 -8.48 -15.04 8.54
CA LEU A 129 -9.24 -16.29 8.52
C LEU A 129 -9.48 -16.81 7.11
N GLY A 130 -9.58 -15.93 6.10
CA GLY A 130 -9.76 -16.31 4.70
C GLY A 130 -8.60 -17.14 4.14
N GLY A 131 -7.38 -16.91 4.63
CA GLY A 131 -6.22 -17.74 4.31
C GLY A 131 -6.21 -19.13 4.99
N LEU A 132 -7.03 -19.36 6.02
CA LEU A 132 -7.01 -20.59 6.83
C LEU A 132 -8.02 -21.66 6.37
N GLY A 133 -8.69 -21.44 5.23
CA GLY A 133 -9.66 -22.38 4.65
C GLY A 133 -10.87 -22.57 5.56
N VAL A 134 -11.94 -21.79 5.32
CA VAL A 134 -13.19 -21.82 6.10
C VAL A 134 -13.89 -23.19 6.01
N ASP A 135 -13.52 -24.04 5.04
CA ASP A 135 -14.26 -25.25 4.68
C ASP A 135 -13.89 -26.52 5.44
N LYS A 136 -12.91 -26.49 6.35
CA LYS A 136 -12.58 -27.66 7.17
C LYS A 136 -12.42 -27.27 8.64
N PHE A 137 -13.39 -27.60 9.47
CA PHE A 137 -13.32 -27.50 10.94
C PHE A 137 -12.37 -28.55 11.55
N GLN A 138 -11.21 -28.76 10.94
CA GLN A 138 -10.16 -29.62 11.50
C GLN A 138 -9.14 -28.75 12.22
N VAL A 139 -8.90 -29.07 13.49
CA VAL A 139 -7.87 -28.43 14.32
C VAL A 139 -6.52 -28.97 13.85
N SER A 140 -5.93 -28.32 12.84
CA SER A 140 -4.54 -28.56 12.46
C SER A 140 -3.60 -27.75 13.35
N TRP A 141 -2.41 -28.28 13.59
CA TRP A 141 -1.32 -27.61 14.31
C TRP A 141 -1.02 -26.21 13.73
N ASP A 142 -1.16 -26.07 12.41
CA ASP A 142 -0.98 -24.83 11.64
C ASP A 142 -1.93 -23.70 12.08
N ARG A 143 -3.16 -24.04 12.48
CA ARG A 143 -4.12 -23.04 12.98
C ARG A 143 -3.76 -22.56 14.38
N ILE A 144 -3.32 -23.48 15.23
CA ILE A 144 -2.89 -23.14 16.60
C ILE A 144 -1.65 -22.25 16.53
N ALA A 145 -0.68 -22.59 15.68
CA ALA A 145 0.53 -21.78 15.47
C ALA A 145 0.21 -20.37 14.95
N SER A 146 -0.68 -20.22 13.96
CA SER A 146 -1.03 -18.90 13.39
C SER A 146 -1.77 -18.01 14.39
N VAL A 147 -2.70 -18.59 15.17
CA VAL A 147 -3.40 -17.87 16.24
C VAL A 147 -2.42 -17.45 17.34
N LEU A 148 -1.51 -18.33 17.76
CA LEU A 148 -0.49 -18.00 18.77
C LEU A 148 0.45 -16.89 18.31
N ILE A 149 0.93 -16.93 17.06
CA ILE A 149 1.78 -15.87 16.50
C ILE A 149 1.01 -14.54 16.45
N THR A 150 -0.27 -14.57 16.06
CA THR A 150 -1.12 -13.37 15.98
C THR A 150 -1.35 -12.75 17.36
N VAL A 151 -1.76 -13.56 18.34
CA VAL A 151 -1.97 -13.10 19.73
C VAL A 151 -0.65 -12.62 20.33
N GLY A 152 0.45 -13.35 20.11
CA GLY A 152 1.79 -12.97 20.55
C GLY A 152 2.24 -11.63 19.98
N ALA A 153 2.07 -11.42 18.67
CA ALA A 153 2.38 -10.16 18.00
C ALA A 153 1.54 -9.00 18.53
N PHE A 154 0.25 -9.22 18.75
CA PHE A 154 -0.65 -8.22 19.31
C PHE A 154 -0.22 -7.78 20.72
N PHE A 155 0.11 -8.73 21.60
CA PHE A 155 0.62 -8.44 22.94
C PHE A 155 2.01 -7.79 22.92
N ALA A 156 2.90 -8.21 22.00
CA ALA A 156 4.22 -7.62 21.79
C ALA A 156 4.13 -6.11 21.48
N ILE A 157 3.18 -5.72 20.64
CA ILE A 157 2.98 -4.31 20.26
C ILE A 157 2.32 -3.52 21.40
N ILE A 158 1.25 -4.04 22.00
CA ILE A 158 0.46 -3.26 22.98
C ILE A 158 1.14 -3.19 24.35
N LYS A 159 1.62 -4.31 24.87
CA LYS A 159 2.17 -4.38 26.23
C LYS A 159 3.64 -3.99 26.27
N TYR A 160 4.44 -4.50 25.33
CA TYR A 160 5.89 -4.29 25.31
C TYR A 160 6.31 -3.10 24.44
N LYS A 161 5.37 -2.45 23.73
CA LYS A 161 5.63 -1.30 22.84
C LYS A 161 6.77 -1.56 21.85
N LEU A 162 6.93 -2.82 21.44
CA LEU A 162 7.98 -3.19 20.50
C LEU A 162 7.72 -2.52 19.16
N HIS A 163 8.80 -2.08 18.52
CA HIS A 163 8.70 -1.47 17.21
C HIS A 163 8.11 -2.50 16.21
N PRO A 164 7.08 -2.14 15.41
CA PRO A 164 6.39 -3.09 14.53
C PRO A 164 7.33 -3.88 13.61
N PHE A 165 8.44 -3.27 13.19
CA PHE A 165 9.49 -3.95 12.43
C PHE A 165 9.98 -5.24 13.10
N PHE A 166 10.33 -5.22 14.39
CA PHE A 166 10.83 -6.42 15.09
C PHE A 166 9.74 -7.49 15.24
N VAL A 167 8.50 -7.06 15.40
CA VAL A 167 7.34 -7.96 15.48
C VAL A 167 7.10 -8.65 14.15
N ILE A 168 7.20 -7.93 13.03
CA ILE A 168 7.10 -8.50 11.68
C ILE A 168 8.23 -9.50 11.41
N VAL A 169 9.47 -9.13 11.73
CA VAL A 169 10.64 -10.01 11.51
C VAL A 169 10.53 -11.29 12.34
N SER A 170 10.20 -11.17 13.63
CA SER A 170 10.04 -12.35 14.51
C SER A 170 8.86 -13.22 14.12
N ALA A 171 7.71 -12.64 13.74
CA ALA A 171 6.57 -13.39 13.22
C ALA A 171 6.91 -14.11 11.91
N GLY A 172 7.68 -13.48 11.02
CA GLY A 172 8.16 -14.11 9.79
C GLY A 172 9.08 -15.31 10.04
N ILE A 173 10.04 -15.17 10.97
CA ILE A 173 10.93 -16.27 11.37
C ILE A 173 10.12 -17.42 11.99
N MET A 174 9.18 -17.11 12.90
CA MET A 174 8.29 -18.11 13.49
C MET A 174 7.44 -18.80 12.40
N GLY A 175 6.94 -18.04 11.42
CA GLY A 175 6.20 -18.59 10.28
C GLY A 175 6.99 -19.64 9.50
N ILE A 176 8.27 -19.39 9.23
CA ILE A 176 9.14 -20.34 8.52
C ILE A 176 9.35 -21.62 9.35
N VAL A 177 9.51 -21.51 10.67
CA VAL A 177 9.78 -22.66 11.54
C VAL A 177 8.53 -23.53 11.77
N PHE A 178 7.35 -22.91 11.88
CA PHE A 178 6.11 -23.62 12.22
C PHE A 178 5.32 -24.13 10.99
N PHE A 179 5.55 -23.57 9.80
CA PHE A 179 4.78 -23.88 8.58
C PHE A 179 5.65 -24.39 7.41
N GLN A 180 6.89 -24.84 7.69
CA GLN A 180 7.69 -25.64 6.76
C GLN A 180 7.21 -27.09 6.74
#